data_AF-A0A5J4LNV8-F1
#
_entry.id   AF-A0A5J4LNV8-F1
#
_cell.length_a   1.000
_cell.length_b   1.000
_cell.length_c   1.000
_cell.angle_alpha   90.00
_cell.angle_beta   90.00
_cell.angle_gamma   90.00
#
_symmetry.space_group_name_H-M   'P 1'
#
loop_
_entity.id
_entity.type
_entity.pdbx_description
1 polymer ?
#
loop_
_entity_poly.entity_id
_entity_poly.type
_entity_poly.pdbx_seq_one_letter_code
_entity_poly.pdbx_strand_id
1 'polypeptide(L)'
;MITVRHEENRGIGAARNTGVDRASGDCLLFLDSDDTLTAGALRDRAGRLAVSDDPDLLLFDHVRTYWWHVVRPSAAREPPTGAGAEVCRPAERTEFLQMFAVVWNRAFRSDFFVDHGFRPEEAARRVAGAVLARTGDGAASRSGVERTG
;
A
#
# COMPACT_ATOMS: atom_id res chain seq x y z
N MET A 1 22.14 7.31 1.16
CA MET A 1 21.49 6.39 2.11
C MET A 1 21.48 7.06 3.47
N ILE A 2 20.31 7.23 4.08
CA ILE A 2 20.18 7.77 5.44
C ILE A 2 19.91 6.57 6.36
N THR A 3 20.73 6.40 7.40
CA THR A 3 20.53 5.34 8.40
C THR A 3 19.92 5.95 9.65
N VAL A 4 18.85 5.32 10.14
CA VAL A 4 18.23 5.69 11.41
C VAL A 4 18.27 4.49 12.34
N ARG A 5 18.63 4.72 13.59
CA ARG A 5 18.59 3.71 14.66
C ARG A 5 17.86 4.28 15.85
N HIS A 6 17.01 3.46 16.46
CA HIS A 6 16.47 3.72 17.78
C HIS A 6 17.41 3.11 18.82
N GLU A 7 17.49 3.72 20.00
CA GLU A 7 18.29 3.19 21.12
C GLU A 7 17.76 1.82 21.59
N GLU A 8 16.45 1.63 21.51
CA GLU A 8 15.75 0.40 21.85
C GLU A 8 14.87 -0.08 20.68
N ASN A 9 14.57 -1.37 20.63
CA ASN A 9 13.69 -1.94 19.60
C ASN A 9 12.23 -1.54 19.85
N ARG A 10 11.72 -0.58 19.06
CA ARG A 10 10.32 -0.10 19.09
C ARG A 10 9.39 -0.86 18.14
N GLY A 11 9.85 -1.95 17.54
CA GLY A 11 9.11 -2.74 16.57
C GLY A 11 9.10 -2.15 15.15
N ILE A 12 8.63 -2.96 14.20
CA ILE A 12 8.68 -2.64 12.76
C ILE A 12 7.82 -1.44 12.37
N GLY A 13 6.69 -1.22 13.06
CA GLY A 13 5.81 -0.08 12.82
C GLY A 13 6.52 1.25 13.08
N ALA A 14 7.16 1.38 14.26
CA ALA A 14 7.93 2.57 14.62
C ALA A 14 9.12 2.80 13.69
N ALA A 15 9.80 1.72 13.25
CA ALA A 15 10.88 1.82 12.28
C ALA A 15 10.40 2.38 10.93
N ARG A 16 9.25 1.89 10.43
CA ARG A 16 8.62 2.39 9.20
C ARG A 16 8.18 3.84 9.34
N ASN A 17 7.50 4.21 10.43
CA ASN A 17 7.09 5.60 10.70
C ASN A 17 8.29 6.56 10.72
N THR A 18 9.38 6.15 11.36
CA THR A 18 10.61 6.95 11.40
C THR A 18 11.24 7.10 10.02
N GLY A 19 11.11 6.07 9.16
CA GLY A 19 11.51 6.13 7.76
C GLY A 19 10.64 7.11 6.96
N VAL A 20 9.32 7.09 7.16
CA VAL A 20 8.38 8.05 6.54
C VAL A 20 8.73 9.48 6.92
N ASP A 21 9.03 9.75 8.19
CA ASP A 21 9.39 11.11 8.66
C ASP A 21 10.67 11.67 8.04
N ARG A 22 11.54 10.80 7.54
CA ARG A 22 12.80 11.20 6.88
C ARG A 22 12.75 11.10 5.36
N ALA A 23 11.71 10.49 4.81
CA ALA A 23 11.57 10.37 3.38
C ALA A 23 11.29 11.75 2.77
N SER A 24 11.99 12.06 1.69
CA SER A 24 11.82 13.32 0.95
C SER A 24 11.46 13.10 -0.52
N GLY A 25 11.23 11.84 -0.93
CA GLY A 25 10.84 11.51 -2.29
C GLY A 25 9.32 11.56 -2.46
N ASP A 26 8.87 11.64 -3.71
CA ASP A 26 7.44 11.69 -4.06
C ASP A 26 6.71 10.37 -3.82
N CYS A 27 7.47 9.28 -3.66
CA CYS A 27 6.94 7.96 -3.40
C CYS A 27 7.63 7.27 -2.20
N LEU A 28 6.83 6.51 -1.45
CA LEU A 28 7.27 5.63 -0.38
C LEU A 28 7.20 4.17 -0.84
N LEU A 29 8.32 3.46 -0.73
CA LEU A 29 8.42 2.01 -0.91
C LEU A 29 9.08 1.42 0.34
N PHE A 30 8.40 0.48 0.98
CA PHE A 30 8.94 -0.24 2.14
C PHE A 30 9.65 -1.52 1.67
N LEU A 31 10.77 -1.84 2.30
CA LEU A 31 11.52 -3.07 2.06
C LEU A 31 11.92 -3.65 3.41
N ASP A 32 11.48 -4.87 3.71
CA ASP A 32 11.84 -5.54 4.96
C ASP A 32 13.29 -6.03 4.90
N SER A 33 13.91 -6.23 6.06
CA SER A 33 15.35 -6.53 6.15
C SER A 33 15.76 -7.89 5.56
N ASP A 34 14.79 -8.78 5.38
CA ASP A 34 14.92 -10.10 4.79
C ASP A 34 14.48 -10.15 3.31
N ASP A 35 14.05 -9.01 2.76
CA ASP A 35 13.73 -8.87 1.34
C ASP A 35 14.88 -8.27 0.54
N THR A 36 14.86 -8.54 -0.77
CA THR A 36 15.81 -7.95 -1.73
C THR A 36 15.10 -7.44 -2.97
N LEU A 37 15.68 -6.41 -3.59
CA LEU A 37 15.22 -5.90 -4.89
C LEU A 37 16.05 -6.51 -6.01
N THR A 38 15.37 -6.92 -7.09
CA THR A 38 16.07 -7.32 -8.32
C THR A 38 16.78 -6.11 -8.94
N ALA A 39 17.86 -6.38 -9.68
CA ALA A 39 18.53 -5.33 -10.44
C ALA A 39 17.54 -4.63 -11.38
N GLY A 40 17.51 -3.31 -11.37
CA GLY A 40 16.58 -2.51 -12.17
C GLY A 40 15.19 -2.32 -11.57
N ALA A 41 14.84 -3.01 -10.48
CA ALA A 41 13.49 -2.94 -9.89
C ALA A 41 13.02 -1.50 -9.71
N LEU A 42 13.77 -0.65 -9.00
CA LEU A 42 13.40 0.75 -8.75
C LEU A 42 13.24 1.57 -10.04
N ARG A 43 14.13 1.37 -11.02
CA ARG A 43 14.05 2.04 -12.32
C ARG A 43 12.78 1.65 -13.07
N ASP A 44 12.41 0.37 -13.03
CA ASP A 44 11.21 -0.11 -13.70
C ASP A 44 9.93 0.43 -13.04
N ARG A 45 9.90 0.53 -11.69
CA ARG A 45 8.79 1.20 -10.97
C ARG A 45 8.73 2.68 -11.30
N ALA A 46 9.86 3.39 -11.27
CA ALA A 46 9.91 4.82 -11.61
C ALA A 46 9.46 5.07 -13.07
N GLY A 47 9.91 4.24 -14.01
CA GLY A 47 9.48 4.29 -15.40
C GLY A 47 7.98 4.04 -15.57
N ARG A 48 7.41 3.09 -14.79
CA ARG A 48 5.97 2.87 -14.76
C ARG A 48 5.22 4.10 -14.23
N LEU A 49 5.64 4.66 -13.10
CA LEU A 49 5.01 5.85 -12.52
C LEU A 49 5.04 7.05 -13.47
N ALA A 50 6.15 7.25 -14.19
CA ALA A 50 6.32 8.36 -15.12
C ALA A 50 5.39 8.33 -16.35
N VAL A 51 4.82 7.17 -16.68
CA VAL A 51 3.87 7.00 -17.80
C VAL A 51 2.44 6.71 -17.32
N SER A 52 2.20 6.76 -16.02
CA SER A 52 0.90 6.60 -15.40
C SER A 52 0.34 7.97 -15.02
N ASP A 53 -0.98 8.10 -14.98
CA ASP A 53 -1.72 9.34 -14.68
C ASP A 53 -1.69 9.67 -13.16
N ASP A 54 -0.49 9.84 -12.62
CA ASP A 54 -0.16 10.13 -11.21
C ASP A 54 -0.93 9.28 -10.17
N PRO A 55 -0.68 7.95 -10.11
CA PRO A 55 -1.40 7.08 -9.20
C PRO A 55 -1.00 7.27 -7.73
N ASP A 56 -1.98 7.26 -6.82
CA ASP A 56 -1.75 7.26 -5.36
C ASP A 56 -1.04 5.99 -4.85
N LEU A 57 -1.25 4.87 -5.56
CA LEU A 57 -0.77 3.54 -5.19
C LEU A 57 -0.42 2.74 -6.44
N LEU A 58 0.84 2.32 -6.55
CA LEU A 58 1.28 1.32 -7.51
C LEU A 58 1.37 -0.04 -6.84
N LEU A 59 0.61 -1.00 -7.37
CA LEU A 59 0.69 -2.41 -7.01
C LEU A 59 1.59 -3.16 -7.98
N PHE A 60 2.44 -4.02 -7.44
CA PHE A 60 3.30 -4.89 -8.24
C PHE A 60 3.48 -6.25 -7.57
N ASP A 61 3.99 -7.21 -8.31
CA ASP A 61 4.19 -8.56 -7.80
C ASP A 61 5.59 -8.76 -7.19
N HIS A 62 5.76 -9.87 -6.47
CA HIS A 62 7.03 -10.31 -5.92
C HIS A 62 7.19 -11.83 -6.09
N VAL A 63 8.39 -12.33 -5.87
CA VAL A 63 8.66 -13.76 -5.73
C VAL A 63 9.10 -14.05 -4.32
N ARG A 64 8.81 -15.25 -3.83
CA ARG A 64 9.38 -15.74 -2.57
C ARG A 64 10.63 -16.53 -2.88
N THR A 65 11.73 -16.12 -2.25
CA THR A 65 12.98 -16.87 -2.27
C THR A 65 13.16 -17.54 -0.91
N TYR A 66 13.66 -18.77 -0.95
CA TYR A 66 13.92 -19.56 0.26
C TYR A 66 15.42 -19.81 0.41
N TRP A 67 15.88 -20.03 1.64
CA TRP A 67 17.31 -20.22 1.94
C TRP A 67 17.95 -21.42 1.22
N TRP A 68 17.14 -22.35 0.70
CA TRP A 68 17.59 -23.48 -0.13
C TRP A 68 17.47 -23.20 -1.65
N HIS A 69 17.60 -21.93 -2.05
CA HIS A 69 17.64 -21.46 -3.45
C HIS A 69 16.38 -21.75 -4.28
N VAL A 70 15.27 -22.04 -3.62
CA VAL A 70 13.99 -22.20 -4.31
C VAL A 70 13.33 -20.83 -4.48
N VAL A 71 12.87 -20.57 -5.71
CA VAL A 71 12.03 -19.42 -6.05
C VAL A 71 10.61 -19.91 -6.29
N ARG A 72 9.64 -19.20 -5.73
CA ARG A 72 8.21 -19.43 -5.95
C ARG A 72 7.51 -18.12 -6.30
N PRO A 73 6.46 -18.15 -7.14
CA PRO A 73 5.58 -17.00 -7.34
C PRO A 73 5.00 -16.50 -6.01
N SER A 74 4.52 -15.26 -5.97
CA SER A 74 3.78 -14.74 -4.81
C SER A 74 2.57 -15.64 -4.47
N ALA A 75 2.07 -15.52 -3.25
CA ALA A 75 1.00 -16.38 -2.76
C ALA A 75 -0.37 -15.93 -3.31
N ALA A 76 -0.38 -14.80 -4.02
CA ALA A 76 -1.52 -14.35 -4.77
C ALA A 76 -1.80 -15.36 -5.89
N ARG A 77 -3.08 -15.60 -6.14
CA ARG A 77 -3.57 -16.12 -7.42
C ARG A 77 -2.88 -15.32 -8.54
N GLU A 78 -2.57 -15.95 -9.68
CA GLU A 78 -1.87 -15.33 -10.82
C GLU A 78 -2.22 -13.83 -10.94
N PRO A 79 -1.23 -12.93 -11.11
CA PRO A 79 -1.49 -11.50 -11.18
C PRO A 79 -2.64 -11.27 -12.17
N PRO A 80 -3.65 -10.47 -11.81
CA PRO A 80 -4.88 -10.43 -12.60
C PRO A 80 -4.56 -10.17 -14.06
N THR A 81 -5.12 -11.01 -14.94
CA THR A 81 -5.03 -10.82 -16.38
C THR A 81 -5.47 -9.40 -16.72
N GLY A 82 -4.62 -8.65 -17.42
CA GLY A 82 -4.90 -7.23 -17.71
C GLY A 82 -4.57 -6.26 -16.58
N ALA A 83 -3.51 -6.52 -15.80
CA ALA A 83 -2.73 -5.47 -15.13
C ALA A 83 -2.10 -4.56 -16.19
N GLY A 84 -2.95 -3.80 -16.88
CA GLY A 84 -2.58 -2.83 -17.90
C GLY A 84 -1.88 -1.62 -17.29
N ALA A 85 -1.40 -0.72 -18.16
CA ALA A 85 -0.77 0.53 -17.74
C ALA A 85 -1.78 1.57 -17.18
N GLU A 86 -3.08 1.27 -17.24
CA GLU A 86 -4.14 2.20 -16.89
C GLU A 86 -4.35 2.32 -15.38
N VAL A 87 -4.47 3.56 -14.91
CA VAL A 87 -4.88 3.87 -13.55
C VAL A 87 -6.38 3.59 -13.42
N CYS A 88 -6.78 2.86 -12.38
CA CYS A 88 -8.18 2.51 -12.15
C CYS A 88 -8.55 2.76 -10.69
N ARG A 89 -9.85 2.93 -10.43
CA ARG A 89 -10.33 2.97 -9.04
C ARG A 89 -10.32 1.56 -8.46
N PRO A 90 -9.94 1.38 -7.18
CA PRO A 90 -9.99 0.06 -6.54
C PRO A 90 -11.37 -0.63 -6.62
N ALA A 91 -12.46 0.15 -6.64
CA ALA A 91 -13.82 -0.36 -6.76
C ALA A 91 -14.15 -0.94 -8.16
N GLU A 92 -13.44 -0.50 -9.20
CA GLU A 92 -13.62 -0.95 -10.58
C GLU A 92 -12.86 -2.26 -10.86
N ARG A 93 -11.78 -2.52 -10.09
CA ARG A 93 -10.89 -3.67 -10.24
C ARG A 93 -10.62 -4.36 -8.90
N THR A 94 -11.68 -4.92 -8.31
CA THR A 94 -11.64 -5.54 -6.98
C THR A 94 -10.71 -6.75 -6.87
N GLU A 95 -10.32 -7.38 -7.98
CA GLU A 95 -9.32 -8.46 -8.02
C GLU A 95 -7.98 -8.05 -7.40
N PHE A 96 -7.59 -6.77 -7.46
CA PHE A 96 -6.37 -6.27 -6.84
C PHE A 96 -6.44 -6.28 -5.31
N LEU A 97 -7.64 -6.30 -4.72
CA LEU A 97 -7.84 -6.46 -3.29
C LEU A 97 -7.61 -7.90 -2.82
N GLN A 98 -7.59 -8.86 -3.75
CA GLN A 98 -7.31 -10.28 -3.47
C GLN A 98 -5.81 -10.61 -3.51
N MET A 99 -4.96 -9.67 -3.97
CA MET A 99 -3.52 -9.84 -3.92
C MET A 99 -3.07 -9.96 -2.46
N PHE A 100 -2.14 -10.89 -2.19
CA PHE A 100 -1.57 -11.06 -0.86
C PHE A 100 -0.97 -9.72 -0.39
N ALA A 101 -1.58 -9.16 0.65
CA ALA A 101 -1.29 -7.81 1.10
C ALA A 101 -0.03 -7.80 1.96
N VAL A 102 1.06 -7.35 1.36
CA VAL A 102 2.37 -7.15 2.00
C VAL A 102 2.83 -5.72 1.75
N VAL A 103 3.68 -5.16 2.60
CA VAL A 103 4.07 -3.75 2.45
C VAL A 103 5.07 -3.53 1.31
N TRP A 104 5.85 -4.55 0.96
CA TRP A 104 6.91 -4.47 -0.03
C TRP A 104 6.42 -4.62 -1.48
N ASN A 105 5.13 -4.90 -1.69
CA ASN A 105 4.53 -5.00 -3.03
C ASN A 105 3.73 -3.76 -3.45
N ARG A 106 4.00 -2.63 -2.76
CA ARG A 106 3.26 -1.37 -2.88
C ARG A 106 4.23 -0.20 -2.87
N ALA A 107 4.04 0.73 -3.81
CA ALA A 107 4.62 2.05 -3.74
C ALA A 107 3.47 3.06 -3.59
N PHE A 108 3.57 3.95 -2.60
CA PHE A 108 2.55 4.95 -2.29
C PHE A 108 3.05 6.34 -2.68
N ARG A 109 2.16 7.21 -3.16
CA ARG A 109 2.46 8.65 -3.19
C ARG A 109 2.60 9.14 -1.75
N SER A 110 3.66 9.91 -1.48
CA SER A 110 4.08 10.24 -0.12
C SER A 110 3.03 11.07 0.64
N ASP A 111 2.44 12.06 -0.03
CA ASP A 111 1.38 12.91 0.54
C ASP A 111 0.11 12.10 0.83
N PHE A 112 -0.35 11.28 -0.11
CA PHE A 112 -1.49 10.39 0.04
C PHE A 112 -1.32 9.47 1.26
N PHE A 113 -0.12 8.91 1.43
CA PHE A 113 0.19 8.04 2.57
C PHE A 113 0.03 8.77 3.92
N VAL A 114 0.56 9.99 4.01
CA VAL A 114 0.57 10.80 5.23
C VAL A 114 -0.81 11.38 5.54
N ASP A 115 -1.45 11.99 4.55
CA ASP A 115 -2.71 12.72 4.70
C ASP A 115 -3.88 11.80 5.10
N HIS A 116 -3.82 10.53 4.71
CA HIS A 116 -4.85 9.53 5.02
C HIS A 116 -4.53 8.67 6.24
N GLY A 117 -3.42 8.94 6.94
CA GLY A 117 -3.11 8.26 8.20
C GLY A 117 -2.74 6.78 8.06
N PHE A 118 -2.09 6.39 6.96
CA PHE A 118 -1.67 4.98 6.74
C PHE A 118 -0.47 4.54 7.60
N ARG A 119 -0.05 5.37 8.55
CA ARG A 119 1.05 5.07 9.47
C ARG A 119 0.73 3.83 10.32
N PRO A 120 1.60 2.80 10.33
CA PRO A 120 1.45 1.67 11.23
C PRO A 120 1.39 2.10 12.70
N GLU A 121 0.54 1.41 13.48
CA GLU A 121 0.44 1.65 14.92
C GLU A 121 1.77 1.30 15.62
N GLU A 122 2.22 2.17 16.52
CA GLU A 122 3.46 1.99 17.29
C GLU A 122 3.24 1.15 18.54
N ALA A 123 2.77 -0.09 18.37
CA ALA A 123 2.89 -1.18 19.33
C ALA A 123 2.24 -2.41 18.71
N ALA A 124 2.87 -3.58 18.83
CA ALA A 124 2.27 -4.84 18.45
C ALA A 124 1.13 -5.21 19.40
N ARG A 125 -0.06 -4.64 19.21
CA ARG A 125 -1.29 -5.31 19.63
C ARG A 125 -1.70 -6.23 18.50
N ARG A 126 -1.71 -7.54 18.76
CA ARG A 126 -2.48 -8.48 17.93
C ARG A 126 -3.93 -8.02 17.98
N VAL A 127 -4.36 -7.27 16.97
CA VAL A 127 -5.78 -7.09 16.70
C VAL A 127 -6.23 -8.34 15.95
N ALA A 128 -6.77 -9.31 16.69
CA ALA A 128 -7.61 -10.33 16.11
C ALA A 128 -8.90 -9.65 15.66
N GLY A 129 -9.01 -9.40 14.35
CA GLY A 129 -10.22 -8.87 13.71
C GLY A 129 -10.23 -7.34 13.59
N ALA A 130 -10.06 -6.86 12.36
CA ALA A 130 -10.52 -5.53 11.99
C ALA A 130 -11.22 -5.62 10.63
N VAL A 131 -12.53 -5.43 10.65
CA VAL A 131 -13.34 -5.06 9.49
C VAL A 131 -13.40 -3.54 9.50
N LEU A 132 -13.00 -2.88 8.42
CA LEU A 132 -13.26 -1.46 8.22
C LEU A 132 -14.21 -1.30 7.03
N ALA A 133 -15.44 -0.88 7.32
CA ALA A 133 -16.39 -0.38 6.34
C ALA A 133 -16.45 1.15 6.47
N ARG A 134 -16.50 1.86 5.34
CA ARG A 134 -16.90 3.27 5.28
C ARG A 134 -18.26 3.33 4.60
N THR A 135 -19.34 3.50 5.36
CA THR A 135 -20.60 4.00 4.80
C THR A 135 -20.42 5.50 4.60
N GLY A 136 -20.39 5.94 3.35
CA GLY A 136 -20.43 7.36 3.04
C GLY A 136 -21.72 7.99 3.56
N ASP A 137 -21.61 9.23 4.04
CA ASP A 137 -22.73 10.14 4.25
C ASP A 137 -23.40 10.41 2.90
N GLY A 138 -24.64 9.95 2.76
CA GLY A 138 -25.55 10.36 1.70
C GLY A 138 -26.39 11.54 2.17
N ALA A 139 -25.89 12.76 1.98
CA ALA A 139 -26.75 13.93 1.94
C ALA A 139 -27.57 13.88 0.64
N ALA A 140 -28.83 13.48 0.72
CA ALA A 140 -29.84 13.77 -0.29
C ALA A 140 -30.87 14.73 0.31
N SER A 141 -30.88 15.95 -0.20
CA SER A 141 -31.79 17.03 0.13
C SER A 141 -33.17 16.87 -0.53
N ARG A 142 -34.21 17.14 0.26
CA ARG A 142 -35.52 17.75 -0.08
C ARG A 142 -36.57 16.96 -0.89
N SER A 143 -37.66 16.61 -0.22
CA SER A 143 -39.05 17.08 -0.46
C SER A 143 -39.85 16.71 0.80
N GLY A 144 -40.73 17.51 1.41
CA GLY A 144 -41.56 18.58 0.92
C GLY A 144 -42.99 18.09 0.71
N VAL A 145 -43.71 17.73 1.78
CA VAL A 145 -45.20 17.70 1.81
C VAL A 145 -45.70 18.08 3.21
N GLU A 146 -46.50 19.15 3.24
CA GLU A 146 -47.29 19.67 4.35
C GLU A 146 -48.48 18.76 4.74
N ARG A 147 -48.94 18.93 5.99
CA ARG A 147 -50.33 18.91 6.53
C ARG A 147 -51.30 17.85 5.94
N THR A 148 -52.07 17.10 6.72
CA THR A 148 -53.20 17.54 7.57
C THR A 148 -53.86 16.27 8.14
N GLY A 149 -54.45 16.30 9.34
CA GLY A 149 -55.36 15.26 9.83
C GLY A 149 -55.20 14.95 11.29
#